data_AF-A0A660C495-F1
#
_entry.id   AF-A0A660C495-F1
#
_cell.length_a   1.000
_cell.length_b   1.000
_cell.length_c   1.000
_cell.angle_alpha   90.00
_cell.angle_beta   90.00
_cell.angle_gamma   90.00
#
_symmetry.space_group_name_H-M   'P 1'
#
loop_
_entity.id
_entity.type
_entity.pdbx_description
1 polymer ?
#
loop_
_entity_poly.entity_id
_entity_poly.type
_entity_poly.pdbx_seq_one_letter_code
_entity_poly.pdbx_strand_id
1 'polypeptide(L)'
;MIPQLQRLTRPPVAGLAPHERDYLAYEDTAIARALQARARELRAAAHPGLEVVIAELDAIAYTLAARAHAYRHPEGPPYVD
;
A
#
# COMPACT_ATOMS: atom_id res chain seq x y z
N MET A 1 5.21 4.19 14.61
CA MET A 1 4.49 3.32 13.66
C MET A 1 3.07 3.14 14.17
N ILE A 2 2.07 3.57 13.41
CA ILE A 2 0.67 3.59 13.86
C ILE A 2 0.15 2.14 13.91
N PRO A 3 -0.35 1.63 15.06
CA PRO A 3 -0.81 0.23 15.22
C PRO A 3 -1.92 -0.19 14.24
N GLN A 4 -2.67 0.78 13.71
CA GLN A 4 -3.70 0.53 12.71
C GLN A 4 -3.12 0.09 11.36
N LEU A 5 -1.89 0.50 11.02
CA LEU A 5 -1.19 0.06 9.80
C LEU A 5 -0.76 -1.41 9.89
N GLN A 6 -0.43 -1.91 11.09
CA GLN A 6 -0.10 -3.34 11.29
C GLN A 6 -1.28 -4.28 11.04
N ARG A 7 -2.53 -3.80 11.04
CA ARG A 7 -3.69 -4.62 10.66
C ARG A 7 -3.84 -4.75 9.13
N LEU A 8 -3.14 -3.93 8.36
CA LEU A 8 -3.11 -4.02 6.89
C LEU A 8 -2.00 -4.98 6.39
N THR A 9 -1.04 -5.38 7.22
CA THR A 9 0.21 -6.04 6.79
C THR A 9 0.07 -7.52 6.47
N ARG A 10 -1.07 -8.17 6.74
CA ARG A 10 -1.36 -9.51 6.22
C ARG A 10 -2.73 -9.55 5.56
N PRO A 11 -2.80 -9.51 4.22
CA PRO A 11 -4.08 -9.71 3.54
C PRO A 11 -4.60 -11.13 3.85
N PRO A 12 -5.88 -11.29 4.21
CA PRO A 12 -6.51 -12.59 4.33
C PRO A 12 -6.72 -13.15 2.92
N VAL A 13 -5.70 -13.80 2.37
CA VAL A 13 -5.76 -14.41 1.03
C VAL A 13 -6.43 -15.79 1.03
N ALA A 14 -6.60 -16.38 2.22
CA ALA A 14 -7.23 -17.69 2.39
C ALA A 14 -8.74 -17.59 2.15
N GLY A 15 -9.26 -18.47 1.30
CA GLY A 15 -10.70 -18.55 1.01
C GLY A 15 -11.22 -17.55 -0.03
N LEU A 16 -10.38 -16.65 -0.55
CA LEU A 16 -10.74 -15.75 -1.65
C LEU A 16 -10.62 -16.44 -3.01
N ALA A 17 -11.59 -16.23 -3.89
CA ALA A 17 -11.52 -16.68 -5.27
C ALA A 17 -10.47 -15.86 -6.05
N PRO A 18 -9.86 -16.41 -7.12
CA PRO A 18 -8.84 -15.71 -7.90
C PRO A 18 -9.26 -14.32 -8.39
N HIS A 19 -10.49 -14.17 -8.88
CA HIS A 19 -11.01 -12.90 -9.38
C HIS A 19 -11.22 -11.84 -8.29
N GLU A 20 -11.56 -12.25 -7.07
CA GLU A 20 -11.70 -11.34 -5.92
C GLU A 20 -10.32 -10.81 -5.49
N ARG A 21 -9.31 -11.69 -5.48
CA ARG A 21 -7.92 -11.29 -5.21
C ARG A 21 -7.40 -10.32 -6.27
N ASP A 22 -7.69 -10.56 -7.53
CA ASP A 22 -7.30 -9.66 -8.62
C ASP A 22 -7.97 -8.29 -8.50
N TYR A 23 -9.26 -8.26 -8.16
CA TYR A 23 -10.00 -7.03 -7.90
C TYR A 23 -9.39 -6.23 -6.74
N LEU A 24 -9.16 -6.87 -5.60
CA LEU A 24 -8.54 -6.22 -4.43
C LEU A 24 -7.11 -5.75 -4.73
N ALA A 25 -6.33 -6.53 -5.47
CA ALA A 25 -5.00 -6.14 -5.91
C ALA A 25 -5.04 -4.92 -6.83
N TYR A 26 -6.04 -4.84 -7.72
CA TYR A 26 -6.25 -3.70 -8.59
C TYR A 26 -6.58 -2.43 -7.79
N GLU A 27 -7.55 -2.51 -6.86
CA GLU A 27 -7.93 -1.38 -6.00
C GLU A 27 -6.75 -0.86 -5.17
N ASP A 28 -6.04 -1.75 -4.48
CA ASP A 28 -4.89 -1.39 -3.66
C ASP A 28 -3.77 -0.75 -4.49
N THR A 29 -3.52 -1.27 -5.71
CA THR A 29 -2.56 -0.68 -6.64
C THR A 29 -2.97 0.73 -7.06
N ALA A 30 -4.25 0.95 -7.34
CA ALA A 30 -4.77 2.26 -7.75
C ALA A 30 -4.62 3.29 -6.62
N ILE A 31 -4.99 2.93 -5.40
CA ILE A 31 -4.86 3.81 -4.22
C ILE A 31 -3.38 4.08 -3.92
N ALA A 32 -2.52 3.07 -3.93
CA ALA A 32 -1.08 3.25 -3.71
C ALA A 32 -0.47 4.25 -4.70
N ARG A 33 -0.83 4.15 -5.98
CA ARG A 33 -0.36 5.09 -7.02
C ARG A 33 -0.87 6.51 -6.77
N ALA A 34 -2.14 6.67 -6.38
CA ALA A 34 -2.71 7.98 -6.07
C ALA A 34 -2.00 8.65 -4.89
N LEU A 35 -1.70 7.89 -3.83
CA LEU A 35 -0.96 8.39 -2.66
C LEU A 35 0.47 8.79 -3.03
N GLN A 36 1.18 7.99 -3.83
CA GLN A 36 2.52 8.33 -4.32
C GLN A 36 2.51 9.58 -5.19
N ALA A 37 1.52 9.72 -6.08
CA ALA A 37 1.35 10.92 -6.90
C ALA A 37 1.16 12.15 -6.01
N ARG A 38 0.29 12.05 -5.00
CA ARG A 38 0.06 13.14 -4.05
C ARG A 38 1.31 13.50 -3.25
N ALA A 39 2.06 12.51 -2.77
CA ALA A 39 3.32 12.74 -2.06
C ALA A 39 4.35 13.45 -2.96
N ARG A 40 4.43 13.09 -4.24
CA ARG A 40 5.30 13.77 -5.22
C ARG A 40 4.88 15.22 -5.47
N GLU A 41 3.59 15.48 -5.63
CA GLU A 41 3.07 16.85 -5.76
C GLU A 41 3.44 17.72 -4.56
N LEU A 42 3.24 17.20 -3.34
CA LEU A 42 3.57 17.93 -2.11
C LEU A 42 5.06 18.24 -1.99
N ARG A 43 5.93 17.30 -2.40
CA ARG A 43 7.38 17.53 -2.48
C ARG A 43 7.74 18.60 -3.51
N ALA A 44 7.13 18.54 -4.69
CA ALA A 44 7.40 19.47 -5.77
C ALA A 44 6.98 20.91 -5.43
N ALA A 45 5.91 21.06 -4.63
CA ALA A 45 5.46 22.34 -4.13
C ALA A 45 6.31 22.90 -2.96
N ALA A 46 7.32 22.15 -2.51
CA ALA A 46 8.28 22.54 -1.47
C ALA A 46 7.62 23.12 -0.21
N HIS A 47 6.52 22.52 0.25
CA HIS A 47 5.81 22.96 1.45
C HIS A 47 6.59 22.58 2.72
N PRO A 48 7.23 23.55 3.42
CA PRO A 48 7.94 23.25 4.65
C PRO A 48 6.94 22.82 5.73
N GLY A 49 7.26 21.76 6.49
CA GLY A 49 6.43 21.25 7.57
C GLY A 49 5.47 20.10 7.19
N LEU A 50 5.49 19.66 5.93
CA LEU A 50 4.70 18.51 5.46
C LEU A 50 5.51 17.20 5.35
N GLU A 51 6.74 17.16 5.87
CA GLU A 51 7.64 16.01 5.75
C GLU A 51 7.04 14.75 6.38
N VAL A 52 6.37 14.90 7.53
CA VAL A 52 5.67 13.80 8.22
C VAL A 52 4.50 13.29 7.37
N VAL A 53 3.68 14.19 6.82
CA VAL A 53 2.54 13.82 5.98
C VAL A 53 3.01 13.08 4.73
N ILE A 54 4.06 13.57 4.08
CA ILE A 54 4.66 12.94 2.89
C ILE A 54 5.17 11.53 3.24
N ALA A 55 5.85 11.37 4.38
CA ALA A 55 6.33 10.07 4.82
C ALA A 55 5.18 9.10 5.13
N GLU A 56 4.09 9.57 5.72
CA GLU A 56 2.91 8.74 5.98
C GLU A 56 2.21 8.30 4.69
N LEU A 57 2.05 9.20 3.71
CA LEU A 57 1.48 8.86 2.40
C LEU A 57 2.29 7.76 1.72
N ASP A 58 3.62 7.85 1.74
CA ASP A 58 4.50 6.84 1.16
C ASP A 58 4.44 5.51 1.92
N ALA A 59 4.39 5.53 3.26
CA ALA A 59 4.27 4.32 4.06
C ALA A 59 2.95 3.57 3.82
N ILE A 60 1.84 4.32 3.68
CA ILE A 60 0.54 3.74 3.32
C ILE A 60 0.60 3.16 1.91
N ALA A 61 1.15 3.91 0.95
CA ALA A 61 1.29 3.44 -0.43
C ALA A 61 2.13 2.15 -0.52
N TYR A 62 3.23 2.08 0.21
CA TYR A 62 4.07 0.89 0.30
C TYR A 62 3.29 -0.31 0.85
N THR A 63 2.54 -0.10 1.94
CA THR A 63 1.72 -1.15 2.56
C THR A 63 0.66 -1.68 1.60
N LEU A 64 -0.02 -0.79 0.88
CA LEU A 64 -1.03 -1.17 -0.13
C LEU A 64 -0.40 -1.91 -1.31
N ALA A 65 0.76 -1.47 -1.80
CA ALA A 65 1.48 -2.16 -2.87
C ALA A 65 1.91 -3.57 -2.47
N ALA A 66 2.43 -3.73 -1.25
CA ALA A 66 2.79 -5.03 -0.69
C ALA A 66 1.56 -5.94 -0.54
N ARG A 67 0.42 -5.38 -0.11
CA ARG A 67 -0.84 -6.10 0.01
C ARG A 67 -1.38 -6.55 -1.35
N ALA A 68 -1.36 -5.66 -2.35
CA ALA A 68 -1.72 -5.98 -3.73
C ALA A 68 -0.86 -7.11 -4.31
N HIS A 69 0.44 -7.08 -4.02
CA HIS A 69 1.36 -8.14 -4.43
C HIS A 69 0.97 -9.49 -3.80
N ALA A 70 0.69 -9.52 -2.49
CA ALA A 70 0.29 -10.74 -1.80
C ALA A 70 -1.05 -11.31 -2.30
N TYR A 71 -2.00 -10.47 -2.73
CA TYR A 71 -3.22 -10.97 -3.40
C TYR A 71 -2.91 -11.71 -4.72
N ARG A 72 -1.94 -11.23 -5.50
CA ARG A 72 -1.52 -11.86 -6.77
C ARG A 72 -0.60 -13.06 -6.58
N HIS A 73 0.15 -13.09 -5.49
CA HIS A 73 1.14 -14.13 -5.18
C HIS A 73 0.89 -14.71 -3.77
N PRO A 74 -0.24 -15.39 -3.55
CA PRO A 74 -0.63 -15.92 -2.24
C PRO A 74 0.31 -17.03 -1.73
N GLU A 75 1.12 -17.63 -2.60
CA GLU A 75 2.06 -18.72 -2.29
C GLU A 75 3.52 -18.25 -2.14
N GLY A 76 3.79 -16.96 -2.37
CA GLY A 76 5.12 -16.39 -2.21
C GLY A 76 5.47 -16.16 -0.74
N PRO A 77 6.76 -16.23 -0.34
CA PRO A 77 7.15 -15.85 1.01
C PRO A 77 6.73 -14.40 1.28
N PRO A 78 6.29 -14.05 2.51
CA PRO A 78 6.05 -12.65 2.85
C PRO A 78 7.34 -11.87 2.60
N TYR A 79 7.23 -10.73 1.92
CA TYR A 79 8.34 -9.84 1.56
C TYR A 79 9.39 -9.78 2.69
N VAL A 80 10.64 -10.10 2.36
CA VAL A 80 11.79 -9.94 3.26
C VAL A 80 12.31 -8.52 3.07
N ASP A 81 12.50 -7.81 4.19
CA ASP A 81 13.04 -6.44 4.28
C ASP A 81 14.36 -6.24 3.50
#